data_AF-A0A7S0ETW7-F1
#
_entry.id   AF-A0A7S0ETW7-F1
#
_cell.length_a   1.000
_cell.length_b   1.000
_cell.length_c   1.000
_cell.angle_alpha   90.00
_cell.angle_beta   90.00
_cell.angle_gamma   90.00
#
_symmetry.space_group_name_H-M   'P 1'
#
loop_
_entity.id
_entity.type
_entity.pdbx_description
1 polymer ?
#
loop_
_entity_poly.entity_id
_entity_poly.type
_entity_poly.pdbx_seq_one_letter_code
_entity_poly.pdbx_strand_id
1 'polypeptide(L)'
;DKLRDRLNKFKKATSKECADCNAKGLTTICMDYGTFVCTSCAGIHREFQHKTKTISMSNWTLEEVKFIESKGGNERDASIYLGDWNPSLFPKPDESEKEG
;
A
#
# COMPACT_ATOMS: atom_id res chain seq x y z
N ASP A 1 -3.26 15.95 -11.59
CA ASP A 1 -1.97 15.82 -12.32
C ASP A 1 -1.94 14.41 -12.91
N LYS A 2 -1.59 14.27 -14.20
CA LYS A 2 -1.81 13.05 -15.00
C LYS A 2 -1.23 11.79 -14.35
N LEU A 3 -0.08 11.92 -13.70
CA LEU A 3 0.58 10.78 -13.02
C LEU A 3 -0.15 10.36 -11.74
N ARG A 4 -0.65 11.32 -10.95
CA ARG A 4 -1.48 11.02 -9.77
C ARG A 4 -2.80 10.37 -10.17
N ASP A 5 -3.42 10.83 -11.25
CA ASP A 5 -4.68 10.25 -11.75
C ASP A 5 -4.47 8.80 -12.21
N ARG A 6 -3.33 8.52 -12.84
CA ARG A 6 -2.91 7.17 -13.22
C ARG A 6 -2.72 6.26 -12.00
N LEU A 7 -2.01 6.73 -10.96
CA LEU A 7 -1.86 5.99 -9.71
C LEU A 7 -3.20 5.71 -9.03
N ASN A 8 -4.11 6.68 -8.98
CA ASN A 8 -5.43 6.48 -8.36
C ASN A 8 -6.29 5.47 -9.13
N LYS A 9 -6.21 5.45 -10.46
CA LYS A 9 -6.87 4.42 -11.29
C LYS A 9 -6.29 3.05 -11.02
N PHE A 10 -4.96 2.93 -11.00
CA PHE A 10 -4.28 1.66 -10.71
C PHE A 10 -4.59 1.14 -9.31
N LYS A 11 -4.54 2.01 -8.29
CA LYS A 11 -4.94 1.73 -6.91
C LYS A 11 -6.35 1.14 -6.86
N LYS A 12 -7.33 1.81 -7.48
CA LYS A 12 -8.72 1.35 -7.50
C LYS A 12 -8.89 -0.02 -8.14
N ALA A 13 -8.06 -0.36 -9.12
CA ALA A 13 -8.13 -1.63 -9.85
C ALA A 13 -7.47 -2.80 -9.12
N THR A 14 -6.49 -2.54 -8.24
CA THR A 14 -5.61 -3.59 -7.69
C THR A 14 -5.57 -3.65 -6.16
N SER A 15 -6.17 -2.65 -5.48
CA SER A 15 -5.99 -2.44 -4.05
C SER A 15 -7.26 -1.85 -3.43
N LYS A 16 -8.02 -2.68 -2.72
CA LYS A 16 -9.29 -2.30 -2.07
C LYS A 16 -9.12 -1.85 -0.61
N GLU A 17 -8.08 -2.34 0.03
CA GLU A 17 -7.72 -2.11 1.43
C GLU A 17 -6.20 -2.00 1.57
N CYS A 18 -5.77 -1.53 2.73
CA CYS A 18 -4.36 -1.46 3.11
C CYS A 18 -3.69 -2.83 2.94
N ALA A 19 -2.45 -2.83 2.47
CA ALA A 19 -1.66 -4.05 2.37
C ALA A 19 -1.57 -4.75 3.74
N ASP A 20 -1.45 -3.97 4.81
CA ASP A 20 -1.11 -4.48 6.15
C ASP A 20 -2.30 -4.53 7.13
N CYS A 21 -3.37 -3.77 6.90
CA CYS A 21 -4.53 -3.70 7.81
C CYS A 21 -5.86 -3.62 7.04
N ASN A 22 -7.00 -3.59 7.75
CA ASN A 22 -8.32 -3.57 7.12
C ASN A 22 -8.79 -2.16 6.66
N ALA A 23 -7.93 -1.14 6.78
CA ALA A 23 -8.27 0.23 6.39
C ALA A 23 -8.55 0.35 4.89
N LYS A 24 -9.66 1.00 4.53
CA LYS A 24 -9.99 1.32 3.12
C LYS A 24 -9.37 2.65 2.66
N GLY A 25 -8.92 3.47 3.61
CA GLY A 25 -8.29 4.78 3.37
C GLY A 25 -6.85 4.65 2.85
N LEU A 26 -6.68 4.28 1.58
CA LEU A 26 -5.38 4.16 0.93
C LEU A 26 -4.81 5.53 0.52
N THR A 27 -3.97 6.12 1.37
CA THR A 27 -3.43 7.47 1.20
C THR A 27 -1.97 7.49 0.74
N THR A 28 -1.22 6.44 1.04
CA THR A 28 0.25 6.41 0.93
C THR A 28 0.70 5.17 0.16
N ILE A 29 1.83 5.27 -0.54
CA ILE A 29 2.48 4.15 -1.21
C ILE A 29 3.79 3.85 -0.47
N CYS A 30 4.01 2.59 -0.10
CA CYS A 30 5.34 2.13 0.30
C CYS A 30 6.13 1.84 -0.99
N MET A 31 7.15 2.65 -1.27
CA MET A 31 7.90 2.63 -2.53
C MET A 31 8.81 1.41 -2.65
N ASP A 32 9.16 0.74 -1.55
CA ASP A 32 10.07 -0.40 -1.61
C ASP A 32 9.34 -1.66 -2.11
N TYR A 33 8.06 -1.80 -1.73
CA TYR A 33 7.19 -2.90 -2.16
C TYR A 33 6.26 -2.52 -3.32
N GLY A 34 5.98 -1.23 -3.52
CA GLY A 34 4.98 -0.75 -4.47
C GLY A 34 3.54 -0.98 -4.01
N THR A 35 3.33 -1.06 -2.70
CA THR A 35 2.03 -1.34 -2.07
C THR A 35 1.33 -0.06 -1.61
N PHE A 36 0.01 -0.11 -1.60
CA PHE A 36 -0.84 0.96 -1.11
C PHE A 36 -1.22 0.71 0.35
N VAL A 37 -0.93 1.69 1.20
CA VAL A 37 -1.12 1.60 2.64
C VAL A 37 -1.89 2.80 3.19
N CYS A 38 -2.49 2.63 4.37
CA CYS A 38 -3.10 3.74 5.11
C CYS A 38 -2.03 4.62 5.76
N THR A 39 -2.46 5.75 6.34
CA THR A 39 -1.53 6.70 6.98
C THR A 39 -0.84 6.09 8.20
N SER A 40 -1.54 5.25 8.97
CA SER A 40 -0.99 4.58 10.16
C SER A 40 0.10 3.58 9.79
N CYS A 41 -0.18 2.65 8.86
CA CYS A 41 0.80 1.67 8.39
C CYS A 41 1.99 2.35 7.68
N ALA A 42 1.77 3.48 6.99
CA ALA A 42 2.87 4.28 6.48
C ALA A 42 3.80 4.82 7.59
N GLY A 43 3.29 5.07 8.79
CA GLY A 43 4.11 5.38 9.97
C GLY A 43 5.01 4.21 10.36
N ILE A 44 4.41 3.03 10.52
CA ILE A 44 5.12 1.78 10.85
C ILE A 44 6.21 1.49 9.80
N HIS A 45 5.89 1.58 8.51
CA HIS A 45 6.89 1.39 7.45
C HIS A 45 8.11 2.31 7.58
N ARG A 46 7.94 3.56 8.07
CA ARG A 46 9.07 4.48 8.29
C ARG A 46 9.94 4.06 9.46
N GLU A 47 9.39 3.40 10.48
CA GLU A 47 10.17 2.84 11.60
C GLU A 47 11.13 1.76 11.09
N PHE A 48 10.72 1.00 10.07
CA PHE A 48 11.57 0.05 9.33
C PHE A 48 12.46 0.69 8.25
N GLN A 49 12.59 2.02 8.21
CA GLN A 49 13.34 2.77 7.18
C GLN A 49 12.84 2.57 5.75
N HIS A 50 11.61 2.08 5.56
CA HIS A 50 11.04 1.95 4.22
C HIS A 50 10.65 3.32 3.65
N LYS A 51 10.85 3.51 2.34
CA LYS A 51 10.47 4.75 1.67
C LYS A 51 8.96 4.80 1.48
N THR A 52 8.32 5.89 1.93
CA THR A 52 6.87 6.11 1.78
C THR A 52 6.58 7.44 1.06
N LYS A 53 5.53 7.48 0.23
CA LYS A 53 5.09 8.71 -0.47
C LYS A 53 3.58 8.86 -0.43
N THR A 54 3.09 9.99 0.07
CA THR A 54 1.64 10.30 0.06
C THR A 54 1.18 10.63 -1.35
N ILE A 55 0.09 10.02 -1.81
CA ILE A 55 -0.38 10.13 -3.20
C ILE A 55 -0.72 11.58 -3.55
N SER A 56 -1.44 12.28 -2.67
CA SER A 56 -1.94 13.64 -2.92
C SER A 56 -0.86 14.72 -2.84
N MET A 57 0.11 14.57 -1.91
CA MET A 57 1.10 15.60 -1.59
C MET A 57 2.46 15.44 -2.30
N SER A 58 2.72 14.28 -2.91
CA SER A 58 4.00 14.03 -3.58
C SER A 58 4.00 14.46 -5.03
N ASN A 59 5.17 14.91 -5.50
CA ASN A 59 5.49 14.97 -6.92
C ASN A 59 5.87 13.57 -7.40
N TRP A 60 5.37 13.17 -8.56
CA TRP A 60 5.57 11.85 -9.14
C TRP A 60 6.34 11.95 -10.43
N THR A 61 7.30 11.06 -10.59
CA THR A 61 8.00 10.83 -11.87
C THR A 61 7.31 9.70 -12.64
N LEU A 62 7.55 9.61 -13.94
CA LEU A 62 7.00 8.55 -14.75
C LEU A 62 7.58 7.18 -14.35
N GLU A 63 8.86 7.16 -13.97
CA GLU A 63 9.62 5.99 -13.55
C GLU A 63 9.04 5.40 -12.27
N GLU A 64 8.72 6.24 -11.28
CA GLU A 64 8.07 5.80 -10.05
C GLU A 64 6.69 5.18 -10.31
N VAL A 65 5.88 5.81 -11.17
CA VAL A 65 4.55 5.25 -11.50
C VAL A 65 4.67 3.91 -12.21
N LYS A 66 5.58 3.81 -13.19
CA LYS A 66 5.86 2.54 -13.89
C LYS A 66 6.36 1.46 -12.93
N PHE A 67 7.23 1.81 -12.00
CA PHE A 67 7.71 0.89 -10.98
C PHE A 67 6.55 0.36 -10.14
N ILE A 68 5.67 1.24 -9.62
CA ILE A 68 4.51 0.84 -8.81
C ILE A 68 3.58 -0.09 -9.61
N GLU A 69 3.28 0.26 -10.86
CA GLU A 69 2.44 -0.58 -11.73
C GLU A 69 3.08 -1.95 -11.99
N SER A 70 4.41 -2.01 -12.15
CA SER A 70 5.14 -3.27 -12.36
C SER A 70 5.10 -4.21 -11.15
N LYS A 71 4.86 -3.68 -9.94
CA LYS A 71 4.70 -4.48 -8.71
C LYS A 71 3.34 -5.16 -8.61
N GLY A 72 2.33 -4.67 -9.33
CA GLY A 72 1.02 -5.33 -9.45
C GLY A 72 0.01 -4.98 -8.34
N GLY A 73 0.36 -4.08 -7.41
CA GLY A 73 -0.54 -3.63 -6.34
C GLY A 73 -0.75 -4.67 -5.23
N ASN A 74 -1.67 -4.39 -4.32
CA ASN A 74 -1.83 -5.15 -3.07
C ASN A 74 -2.31 -6.59 -3.29
N GLU A 75 -3.15 -6.84 -4.30
CA GLU A 75 -3.59 -8.21 -4.63
C GLU A 75 -2.40 -9.11 -5.01
N ARG A 76 -1.44 -8.58 -5.79
CA ARG A 76 -0.22 -9.31 -6.15
C ARG A 76 0.69 -9.50 -4.94
N ASP A 77 0.86 -8.46 -4.15
CA ASP A 77 1.67 -8.49 -2.92
C ASP A 77 1.16 -9.56 -1.93
N ALA A 78 -0.14 -9.61 -1.69
CA ALA A 78 -0.77 -10.63 -0.84
C ALA A 78 -0.52 -12.05 -1.36
N SER A 79 -0.57 -12.28 -2.68
CA SER A 79 -0.27 -13.60 -3.25
C SER A 79 1.18 -14.07 -3.00
N ILE A 80 2.09 -13.14 -2.71
CA ILE A 80 3.51 -13.43 -2.47
C ILE A 80 3.77 -13.60 -0.98
N TYR A 81 3.35 -12.62 -0.16
CA TYR A 81 3.71 -12.58 1.26
C TYR A 81 2.67 -13.22 2.19
N LEU A 82 1.43 -13.36 1.73
CA LEU A 82 0.31 -13.94 2.49
C LEU A 82 -0.23 -15.22 1.83
N GLY A 83 0.55 -15.87 0.95
CA GLY A 83 0.11 -17.06 0.21
C GLY A 83 -0.35 -18.22 1.10
N ASP A 84 0.31 -18.42 2.23
CA ASP A 84 -0.02 -19.46 3.23
C ASP A 84 -0.72 -18.90 4.49
N TRP A 85 -1.10 -17.62 4.47
CA TRP A 85 -1.69 -16.95 5.63
C TRP A 85 -3.16 -17.36 5.81
N ASN A 86 -3.54 -17.69 7.05
CA ASN A 86 -4.92 -18.00 7.42
C ASN A 86 -5.59 -16.78 8.08
N PRO A 87 -6.42 -16.02 7.36
CA PRO A 87 -7.05 -14.81 7.89
C PRO A 87 -8.07 -15.07 9.00
N SER A 88 -8.56 -16.31 9.16
CA SER A 88 -9.49 -16.67 10.24
C SER A 88 -8.77 -16.92 11.57
N LEU A 89 -7.51 -17.37 11.53
CA LEU A 89 -6.69 -17.58 12.72
C LEU A 89 -5.87 -16.35 13.07
N PHE A 90 -5.44 -15.61 12.05
CA PHE A 90 -4.60 -14.43 12.18
C PHE A 90 -5.25 -13.30 11.41
N PRO A 91 -6.32 -12.67 11.90
CA PRO A 91 -6.94 -11.56 11.18
C PRO A 91 -5.96 -10.39 11.04
N LYS A 92 -6.09 -9.63 9.96
CA LYS A 92 -5.42 -8.32 9.85
C LYS A 92 -5.87 -7.43 11.00
N PRO A 93 -4.98 -6.60 11.56
CA PRO A 93 -5.37 -5.62 12.56
C PRO A 93 -6.34 -4.59 11.97
N ASP A 94 -7.15 -4.00 12.85
CA ASP A 94 -7.92 -2.80 12.53
C ASP A 94 -6.99 -1.57 12.43
N GLU A 95 -7.42 -0.50 11.75
CA GLU A 95 -6.63 0.73 11.64
C GLU A 95 -6.35 1.42 12.98
N SER A 96 -7.19 1.14 13.98
CA SER A 96 -7.12 1.69 15.33
C SER A 96 -6.18 0.91 16.26
N GLU A 97 -5.80 -0.32 15.90
CA GLU A 97 -4.93 -1.18 16.68
C GLU A 97 -3.46 -0.86 16.36
N LYS A 98 -2.81 -0.14 17.28
CA LYS A 98 -1.41 0.32 17.14
C LYS A 98 -0.38 -0.62 17.76
N GLU A 99 -0.83 -1.66 18.42
CA GLU A 99 -0.01 -2.65 19.12
C GLU A 99 -0.43 -4.04 18.63
N GLY A 100 0.57 -4.86 18.26
CA GLY A 100 0.39 -6.24 17.84
C GLY A 100 0.77 -7.22 18.94
#